data_AF-A0A5N5NH98-F1
#
_entry.id   AF-A0A5N5NH98-F1
#
_cell.length_a   1.000
_cell.length_b   1.000
_cell.length_c   1.000
_cell.angle_alpha   90.00
_cell.angle_beta   90.00
_cell.angle_gamma   90.00
#
_symmetry.space_group_name_H-M   'P 1'
#
loop_
_entity.id
_entity.type
_entity.pdbx_description
1 polymer ?
#
loop_
_entity_poly.entity_id
_entity_poly.type
_entity_poly.pdbx_seq_one_letter_code
_entity_poly.pdbx_strand_id
1 'polypeptide(L)'
;MNNIVARVRHDLTLPNSRLKCHTDQDWHGRVAKLLQLPFTHNWSSRIKELRELDLLPLRGGGWISATAQHIYFSRIGELEVPSGLEGLHVICPTAATNVNRHRLFGLLGVKEADIGFIRSRILARYPLSVNATMTPSQGGEHIRFLYRTHQHAQPPFRYDQLQVFSRTGRLISTSEDYYIPNDEPMGPTKLLEPTLPGPNPGDGASGYEVNFLHQCYLDDPPERPSENSRSWVSWLMFHLRSRRNLRLTSPQHDRISEEAEYVSGERPEKFAEFVRTRWRDEGSILVGTIGENAINDASVPCIDGTMDSLGNVYLPTPPLKRLCARFLREGEFFPWLRVEEPVQVQQWEPMAEGLRTLLPASDLDFALEILEYLVQANQLAHDISEPERVYNLYKFIQAQVQLSDDPESSRDKVR
;
A
#
# COMPACT_ATOMS: atom_id res chain seq x y z
N MET A 1 18.06 -57.93 -10.98
CA MET A 1 18.36 -56.55 -10.55
C MET A 1 19.58 -55.93 -11.22
N ASN A 2 20.72 -56.63 -11.35
CA ASN A 2 21.97 -56.07 -11.95
C ASN A 2 21.74 -55.41 -13.32
N ASN A 3 20.88 -56.02 -14.14
CA ASN A 3 20.52 -55.50 -15.46
C ASN A 3 19.71 -54.18 -15.39
N ILE A 4 18.91 -53.97 -14.34
CA ILE A 4 18.03 -52.79 -14.21
C ILE A 4 18.83 -51.53 -13.86
N VAL A 5 19.69 -51.59 -12.83
CA VAL A 5 20.52 -50.42 -12.44
C VAL A 5 21.48 -50.05 -13.57
N ALA A 6 22.08 -51.05 -14.23
CA ALA A 6 22.95 -50.81 -15.39
C ALA A 6 22.21 -50.14 -16.57
N ARG A 7 20.97 -50.56 -16.86
CA ARG A 7 20.13 -49.93 -17.90
C ARG A 7 19.79 -48.49 -17.58
N VAL A 8 19.43 -48.20 -16.32
CA VAL A 8 19.11 -46.82 -15.90
C VAL A 8 20.36 -45.95 -15.95
N ARG A 9 21.51 -46.45 -15.50
CA ARG A 9 22.79 -45.74 -15.63
C ARG A 9 23.10 -45.43 -17.10
N HIS A 10 22.94 -46.40 -18.00
CA HIS A 10 23.16 -46.17 -19.42
C HIS A 10 22.17 -45.14 -20.00
N ASP A 11 20.87 -45.26 -19.70
CA ASP A 11 19.85 -44.31 -20.16
C ASP A 11 20.18 -42.87 -19.76
N LEU A 12 20.61 -42.65 -18.52
CA LEU A 12 20.97 -41.32 -18.00
C LEU A 12 22.15 -40.66 -18.72
N THR A 13 23.02 -41.46 -19.37
CA THR A 13 24.14 -40.95 -20.18
C THR A 13 23.74 -40.54 -21.60
N LEU A 14 22.54 -40.94 -22.05
CA LEU A 14 22.07 -40.62 -23.40
C LEU A 14 21.54 -39.17 -23.47
N PRO A 15 21.81 -38.44 -24.56
CA PRO A 15 21.24 -37.09 -24.76
C PRO A 15 19.71 -37.07 -24.69
N ASN A 16 19.06 -38.15 -25.14
CA ASN A 16 17.61 -38.35 -25.10
C ASN A 16 17.23 -39.42 -24.05
N SER A 17 17.77 -39.31 -22.84
CA SER A 17 17.41 -40.19 -21.72
C SER A 17 15.88 -40.29 -21.59
N ARG A 18 15.35 -41.50 -21.64
CA ARG A 18 13.91 -41.72 -21.43
C ARG A 18 13.50 -41.29 -20.04
N LEU A 19 14.37 -41.44 -19.05
CA LEU A 19 14.11 -40.96 -17.69
C LEU A 19 13.98 -39.43 -17.62
N LYS A 20 14.71 -38.68 -18.45
CA LYS A 20 14.69 -37.20 -18.42
C LYS A 20 13.65 -36.60 -19.37
N CYS A 21 13.44 -37.19 -20.54
CA CYS A 21 12.66 -36.58 -21.63
C CYS A 21 11.25 -37.18 -21.82
N HIS A 22 10.98 -38.38 -21.29
CA HIS A 22 9.68 -39.02 -21.47
C HIS A 22 8.63 -38.47 -20.48
N THR A 23 7.38 -38.31 -20.90
CA THR A 23 6.31 -37.69 -20.09
C THR A 23 5.29 -38.68 -19.53
N ASP A 24 5.34 -39.96 -19.93
CA ASP A 24 4.41 -41.01 -19.49
C ASP A 24 4.58 -41.32 -18.00
N GLN A 25 3.56 -41.00 -17.21
CA GLN A 25 3.54 -41.22 -15.76
C GLN A 25 3.44 -42.70 -15.37
N ASP A 26 2.77 -43.55 -16.16
CA ASP A 26 2.73 -45.00 -15.88
C ASP A 26 4.13 -45.60 -16.06
N TRP A 27 4.80 -45.23 -17.15
CA TRP A 27 6.19 -45.65 -17.39
C TRP A 27 7.11 -45.24 -16.24
N HIS A 28 7.09 -43.96 -15.84
CA HIS A 28 7.88 -43.47 -14.71
C HIS A 28 7.53 -44.18 -13.40
N GLY A 29 6.24 -44.46 -13.17
CA GLY A 29 5.78 -45.19 -12.01
C GLY A 29 6.31 -46.62 -11.93
N ARG A 30 6.32 -47.34 -13.05
CA ARG A 30 6.86 -48.70 -13.14
C ARG A 30 8.37 -48.74 -12.94
N VAL A 31 9.10 -47.82 -13.57
CA VAL A 31 10.55 -47.69 -13.35
C VAL A 31 10.83 -47.39 -11.88
N ALA A 32 10.10 -46.45 -11.27
CA ALA A 32 10.27 -46.14 -9.86
C ALA A 32 10.02 -47.35 -8.95
N LYS A 33 8.97 -48.16 -9.20
CA LYS A 33 8.73 -49.41 -8.45
C LYS A 33 9.91 -50.38 -8.54
N LEU A 34 10.49 -50.56 -9.72
CA LEU A 34 11.66 -51.43 -9.88
C LEU A 34 12.87 -50.90 -9.12
N LEU A 35 13.08 -49.59 -9.12
CA LEU A 35 14.17 -48.93 -8.40
C LEU A 35 14.01 -48.92 -6.87
N GLN A 36 12.80 -49.22 -6.35
CA GLN A 36 12.58 -49.40 -4.91
C GLN A 36 13.05 -50.77 -4.39
N LEU A 37 13.14 -51.80 -5.24
CA LEU A 37 13.49 -53.17 -4.83
C LEU A 37 14.79 -53.28 -4.01
N PRO A 38 15.90 -52.56 -4.32
CA PRO A 38 17.11 -52.61 -3.51
C PRO A 38 16.90 -52.15 -2.06
N PHE A 39 16.01 -51.19 -1.84
CA PHE A 39 15.68 -50.70 -0.51
C PHE A 39 14.79 -51.71 0.24
N THR A 40 13.81 -52.31 -0.44
CA THR A 40 12.96 -53.35 0.16
C THR A 40 13.74 -54.59 0.58
N HIS A 41 14.76 -54.97 -0.20
CA HIS A 41 15.58 -56.15 0.07
C HIS A 41 16.92 -55.84 0.77
N ASN A 42 17.16 -54.59 1.19
CA ASN A 42 18.39 -54.15 1.84
C ASN A 42 19.69 -54.48 1.06
N TRP A 43 19.67 -54.35 -0.27
CA TRP A 43 20.84 -54.56 -1.12
C TRP A 43 21.79 -53.36 -1.08
N SER A 44 22.63 -53.29 -0.05
CA SER A 44 23.47 -52.11 0.26
C SER A 44 24.32 -51.61 -0.92
N SER A 45 24.94 -52.50 -1.70
CA SER A 45 25.73 -52.12 -2.88
C SER A 45 24.89 -51.42 -3.95
N ARG A 46 23.66 -51.91 -4.18
CA ARG A 46 22.72 -51.33 -5.15
C ARG A 46 22.10 -50.03 -4.65
N ILE A 47 21.83 -49.93 -3.35
CA ILE A 47 21.38 -48.67 -2.73
C ILE A 47 22.45 -47.59 -2.93
N LYS A 48 23.73 -47.92 -2.69
CA LYS A 48 24.85 -47.00 -2.90
C LYS A 48 24.90 -46.53 -4.36
N GLU A 49 24.85 -47.46 -5.32
CA GLU A 49 24.83 -47.11 -6.74
C GLU A 49 23.65 -46.23 -7.13
N LEU A 50 22.44 -46.49 -6.61
CA LEU A 50 21.28 -45.66 -6.92
C LEU A 50 21.40 -44.23 -6.37
N ARG A 51 22.05 -44.06 -5.22
CA ARG A 51 22.26 -42.72 -4.64
C ARG A 51 23.21 -41.86 -5.48
N GLU A 52 24.12 -42.48 -6.22
CA GLU A 52 25.08 -41.80 -7.08
C GLU A 52 24.49 -41.40 -8.45
N LEU A 53 23.32 -41.91 -8.84
CA LEU A 53 22.68 -41.61 -10.11
C LEU A 53 21.81 -40.34 -10.03
N ASP A 54 21.80 -39.55 -11.11
CA ASP A 54 20.94 -38.36 -11.27
C ASP A 54 19.47 -38.74 -11.49
N LEU A 55 18.82 -39.22 -10.42
CA LEU A 55 17.44 -39.73 -10.42
C LEU A 55 16.41 -38.72 -9.91
N LEU A 56 16.86 -37.58 -9.39
CA LEU A 56 15.99 -36.62 -8.71
C LEU A 56 15.76 -35.39 -9.60
N PRO A 57 14.57 -35.26 -10.23
CA PRO A 57 14.24 -34.09 -11.03
C PRO A 57 13.99 -32.88 -10.14
N LEU A 58 14.58 -31.75 -10.49
CA LEU A 58 14.41 -30.47 -9.80
C LEU A 58 13.34 -29.61 -10.47
N ARG A 59 12.77 -28.68 -9.70
CA ARG A 59 11.80 -27.68 -10.20
C ARG A 59 12.34 -26.88 -11.40
N GLY A 60 13.64 -26.61 -11.45
CA GLY A 60 14.31 -25.90 -12.55
C GLY A 60 14.66 -26.77 -13.77
N GLY A 61 14.16 -28.01 -13.87
CA GLY A 61 14.39 -28.91 -15.01
C GLY A 61 15.69 -29.72 -14.95
N GLY A 62 16.65 -29.34 -14.10
CA GLY A 62 17.85 -30.13 -13.82
C GLY A 62 17.55 -31.45 -13.10
N TRP A 63 18.51 -32.38 -13.13
CA TRP A 63 18.45 -33.63 -12.38
C TRP A 63 19.71 -33.74 -11.52
N ILE A 64 19.56 -34.25 -10.30
CA ILE A 64 20.67 -34.43 -9.37
C ILE A 64 20.65 -35.82 -8.76
N SER A 65 21.80 -36.22 -8.23
CA SER A 65 21.93 -37.43 -7.43
C SER A 65 21.53 -37.21 -5.98
N ALA A 66 21.30 -38.32 -5.28
CA ALA A 66 20.96 -38.29 -3.85
C ALA A 66 22.17 -38.03 -2.95
N THR A 67 23.38 -37.91 -3.50
CA THR A 67 24.57 -37.51 -2.75
C THR A 67 24.63 -36.00 -2.50
N ALA A 68 23.79 -35.21 -3.18
CA ALA A 68 23.67 -33.79 -2.88
C ALA A 68 23.02 -33.54 -1.51
N GLN A 69 23.33 -32.41 -0.90
CA GLN A 69 22.76 -32.01 0.40
C GLN A 69 21.48 -31.18 0.20
N HIS A 70 20.64 -31.06 1.24
CA HIS A 70 19.48 -30.16 1.23
C HIS A 70 18.47 -30.42 0.09
N ILE A 71 18.15 -31.69 -0.14
CA ILE A 71 17.15 -32.10 -1.13
C ILE A 71 15.78 -32.23 -0.46
N TYR A 72 14.82 -31.46 -0.94
CA TYR A 72 13.49 -31.37 -0.34
C TYR A 72 12.38 -31.62 -1.34
N PHE A 73 11.28 -32.19 -0.85
CA PHE A 73 10.02 -32.14 -1.58
C PHE A 73 9.55 -30.69 -1.76
N SER A 74 8.72 -30.45 -2.78
CA SER A 74 8.22 -29.12 -3.10
C SER A 74 7.18 -28.58 -2.11
N ARG A 75 6.70 -29.41 -1.18
CA ARG A 75 5.65 -29.07 -0.23
C ARG A 75 6.04 -29.40 1.21
N ILE A 76 5.46 -28.63 2.12
CA ILE A 76 5.50 -28.80 3.58
C ILE A 76 4.04 -28.76 4.04
N GLY A 77 3.40 -29.94 4.14
CA GLY A 77 1.94 -30.01 4.20
C GLY A 77 1.29 -29.30 3.00
N GLU A 78 0.45 -28.31 3.26
CA GLU A 78 -0.25 -27.50 2.24
C GLU A 78 0.57 -26.31 1.70
N LEU A 79 1.78 -26.09 2.23
CA LEU A 79 2.63 -24.96 1.83
C LEU A 79 3.61 -25.37 0.74
N GLU A 80 3.80 -24.54 -0.27
CA GLU A 80 4.86 -24.74 -1.26
C GLU A 80 6.17 -24.12 -0.80
N VAL A 81 7.28 -24.85 -1.00
CA VAL A 81 8.62 -24.31 -0.76
C VAL A 81 8.91 -23.22 -1.80
N PRO A 82 9.26 -21.99 -1.40
CA PRO A 82 9.54 -20.91 -2.35
C PRO A 82 10.74 -21.20 -3.25
N SER A 83 10.69 -20.72 -4.48
CA SER A 83 11.79 -20.78 -5.44
C SER A 83 12.81 -19.68 -5.19
N GLY A 84 14.00 -19.78 -5.81
CA GLY A 84 15.03 -18.74 -5.70
C GLY A 84 15.82 -18.74 -4.39
N LEU A 85 15.68 -19.77 -3.55
CA LEU A 85 16.51 -19.94 -2.35
C LEU A 85 17.80 -20.70 -2.67
N GLU A 86 18.95 -20.05 -2.45
CA GLU A 86 20.27 -20.62 -2.75
C GLU A 86 20.61 -21.82 -1.87
N GLY A 87 21.22 -22.83 -2.48
CA GLY A 87 21.64 -24.05 -1.79
C GLY A 87 20.50 -25.01 -1.42
N LEU A 88 19.28 -24.78 -1.91
CA LEU A 88 18.17 -25.71 -1.77
C LEU A 88 17.90 -26.43 -3.10
N HIS A 89 17.76 -27.76 -3.02
CA HIS A 89 17.36 -28.58 -4.15
C HIS A 89 15.92 -29.05 -3.98
N VAL A 90 15.00 -28.38 -4.67
CA VAL A 90 13.57 -28.68 -4.57
C VAL A 90 13.14 -29.57 -5.72
N ILE A 91 12.56 -30.74 -5.39
CA ILE A 91 12.05 -31.70 -6.36
C ILE A 91 10.94 -31.07 -7.21
N CYS A 92 10.91 -31.43 -8.50
CA CYS A 92 9.86 -31.03 -9.43
C CYS A 92 8.48 -31.49 -8.89
N PRO A 93 7.52 -30.58 -8.65
CA PRO A 93 6.23 -30.94 -8.05
C PRO A 93 5.47 -32.01 -8.84
N THR A 94 5.47 -31.91 -10.17
CA THR A 94 4.78 -32.87 -11.06
C THR A 94 5.45 -34.24 -11.10
N ALA A 95 6.74 -34.33 -10.78
CA ALA A 95 7.41 -35.62 -10.64
C ALA A 95 7.01 -36.34 -9.35
N ALA A 96 6.72 -35.59 -8.28
CA ALA A 96 6.36 -36.14 -6.98
C ALA A 96 4.87 -36.50 -6.86
N THR A 97 4.01 -36.15 -7.83
CA THR A 97 2.59 -36.55 -7.82
C THR A 97 2.39 -38.05 -8.03
N ASN A 98 3.31 -38.72 -8.72
CA ASN A 98 3.30 -40.17 -8.87
C ASN A 98 3.74 -40.82 -7.55
N VAL A 99 2.85 -41.57 -6.91
CA VAL A 99 3.07 -42.22 -5.61
C VAL A 99 4.35 -43.08 -5.57
N ASN A 100 4.68 -43.77 -6.66
CA ASN A 100 5.88 -44.61 -6.70
C ASN A 100 7.16 -43.78 -6.81
N ARG A 101 7.12 -42.66 -7.53
CA ARG A 101 8.25 -41.73 -7.61
C ARG A 101 8.46 -41.03 -6.27
N HIS A 102 7.37 -40.53 -5.67
CA HIS A 102 7.41 -39.93 -4.34
C HIS A 102 8.07 -40.87 -3.32
N ARG A 103 7.64 -42.13 -3.27
CA ARG A 103 8.23 -43.15 -2.39
C ARG A 103 9.71 -43.41 -2.69
N LEU A 104 10.08 -43.52 -3.97
CA LEU A 104 11.49 -43.70 -4.36
C LEU A 104 12.35 -42.51 -3.90
N PHE A 105 11.87 -41.28 -4.09
CA PHE A 105 12.58 -40.07 -3.67
C PHE A 105 12.77 -40.04 -2.15
N GLY A 106 11.74 -40.42 -1.38
CA GLY A 106 11.87 -40.58 0.08
C GLY A 106 12.94 -41.61 0.48
N LEU A 107 12.99 -42.75 -0.21
CA LEU A 107 14.02 -43.78 0.02
C LEU A 107 15.44 -43.31 -0.35
N LEU A 108 15.54 -42.43 -1.34
CA LEU A 108 16.79 -41.76 -1.72
C LEU A 108 17.21 -40.69 -0.71
N GLY A 109 16.35 -40.31 0.24
CA GLY A 109 16.67 -39.36 1.32
C GLY A 109 16.08 -37.97 1.13
N VAL A 110 15.19 -37.78 0.14
CA VAL A 110 14.41 -36.55 0.01
C VAL A 110 13.43 -36.46 1.18
N LYS A 111 13.35 -35.29 1.80
CA LYS A 111 12.48 -35.03 2.96
C LYS A 111 11.63 -33.78 2.77
N GLU A 112 10.61 -33.61 3.58
CA GLU A 112 9.96 -32.30 3.69
C GLU A 112 10.89 -31.33 4.41
N ALA A 113 10.84 -30.06 4.03
CA ALA A 113 11.64 -29.03 4.69
C ALA A 113 10.99 -28.59 6.00
N ASP A 114 11.81 -28.21 6.97
CA ASP A 114 11.32 -27.56 8.19
C ASP A 114 10.91 -26.11 7.88
N ILE A 115 9.78 -25.68 8.44
CA ILE A 115 9.25 -24.31 8.24
C ILE A 115 10.27 -23.27 8.75
N GLY A 116 10.84 -23.47 9.93
CA GLY A 116 11.84 -22.57 10.51
C GLY A 116 13.09 -22.46 9.63
N PHE A 117 13.55 -23.60 9.09
CA PHE A 117 14.65 -23.64 8.13
C PHE A 117 14.35 -22.83 6.87
N ILE A 118 13.19 -23.02 6.22
CA ILE A 118 12.83 -22.23 5.03
C ILE A 118 12.72 -20.74 5.35
N ARG A 119 12.07 -20.38 6.46
CA ARG A 119 11.98 -18.98 6.91
C ARG A 119 13.37 -18.36 7.09
N SER A 120 14.30 -19.08 7.72
CA SER A 120 15.66 -18.57 7.92
C SER A 120 16.43 -18.41 6.60
N ARG A 121 16.20 -19.30 5.62
CA ARG A 121 16.78 -19.19 4.27
C ARG A 121 16.21 -18.02 3.48
N ILE A 122 14.91 -17.77 3.58
CA ILE A 122 14.29 -16.57 3.01
C ILE A 122 14.93 -15.33 3.61
N LEU A 123 14.93 -15.20 4.94
CA LEU A 123 15.47 -14.01 5.61
C LEU A 123 16.97 -13.81 5.31
N ALA A 124 17.77 -14.88 5.30
CA ALA A 124 19.20 -14.82 4.98
C ALA A 124 19.49 -14.42 3.52
N ARG A 125 18.51 -14.50 2.63
CA ARG A 125 18.63 -13.97 1.26
C ARG A 125 18.57 -12.44 1.23
N TYR A 126 18.07 -11.80 2.29
CA TYR A 126 17.96 -10.34 2.41
C TYR A 126 18.99 -9.77 3.40
N PRO A 127 19.43 -8.51 3.22
CA PRO A 127 19.13 -7.63 2.09
C PRO A 127 19.77 -8.15 0.80
N LEU A 128 19.11 -7.94 -0.34
CA LEU A 128 19.65 -8.33 -1.63
C LEU A 128 20.80 -7.40 -2.00
N SER A 129 21.89 -7.99 -2.51
CA SER A 129 22.93 -7.21 -3.16
C SER A 129 22.42 -6.61 -4.48
N VAL A 130 23.03 -5.51 -4.92
CA VAL A 130 22.68 -4.85 -6.20
C VAL A 130 22.79 -5.81 -7.40
N ASN A 131 23.63 -6.83 -7.31
CA ASN A 131 23.85 -7.84 -8.35
C ASN A 131 22.97 -9.10 -8.17
N ALA A 132 22.12 -9.14 -7.14
CA ALA A 132 21.31 -10.32 -6.87
C ALA A 132 20.21 -10.46 -7.93
N THR A 133 20.19 -11.60 -8.62
CA THR A 133 19.11 -11.95 -9.54
C THR A 133 17.94 -12.52 -8.75
N MET A 134 16.92 -11.71 -8.48
CA MET A 134 15.63 -12.16 -7.96
C MET A 134 14.51 -11.57 -8.82
N THR A 135 13.52 -12.40 -9.15
CA THR A 135 12.34 -11.96 -9.90
C THR A 135 11.24 -11.49 -8.96
N PRO A 136 10.31 -10.63 -9.41
CA PRO A 136 9.13 -10.25 -8.62
C PRO A 136 8.30 -11.45 -8.16
N SER A 137 8.16 -12.48 -8.99
CA SER A 137 7.45 -13.71 -8.65
C SER A 137 8.09 -14.42 -7.45
N GLN A 138 9.41 -14.60 -7.45
CA GLN A 138 10.14 -15.17 -6.30
C GLN A 138 9.98 -14.32 -5.03
N GLY A 139 10.06 -12.99 -5.16
CA GLY A 139 9.77 -12.08 -4.05
C GLY A 139 8.37 -12.28 -3.48
N GLY A 140 7.36 -12.42 -4.34
CA GLY A 140 5.99 -12.72 -3.95
C GLY A 140 5.88 -14.04 -3.18
N GLU A 141 6.50 -15.12 -3.69
CA GLU A 141 6.53 -16.43 -3.02
C GLU A 141 7.17 -16.34 -1.62
N HIS A 142 8.29 -15.62 -1.48
CA HIS A 142 8.95 -15.42 -0.19
C HIS A 142 8.04 -14.74 0.83
N ILE A 143 7.45 -13.59 0.48
CA ILE A 143 6.62 -12.83 1.42
C ILE A 143 5.33 -13.59 1.76
N ARG A 144 4.69 -14.25 0.78
CA ARG A 144 3.52 -15.11 1.03
C ARG A 144 3.85 -16.26 1.98
N PHE A 145 5.00 -16.91 1.81
CA PHE A 145 5.44 -17.98 2.71
C PHE A 145 5.68 -17.44 4.13
N LEU A 146 6.34 -16.29 4.28
CA LEU A 146 6.56 -15.66 5.58
C LEU A 146 5.26 -15.30 6.30
N TYR A 147 4.24 -14.84 5.56
CA TYR A 147 2.91 -14.55 6.09
C TYR A 147 2.16 -15.83 6.50
N ARG A 148 2.06 -16.81 5.59
CA ARG A 148 1.37 -18.09 5.88
C ARG A 148 1.98 -18.84 7.06
N THR A 149 3.27 -18.63 7.31
CA THR A 149 4.01 -19.25 8.42
C THR A 149 4.27 -18.29 9.58
N HIS A 150 3.58 -17.15 9.65
CA HIS A 150 3.87 -16.11 10.66
C HIS A 150 3.71 -16.62 12.10
N GLN A 151 2.78 -17.53 12.37
CA GLN A 151 2.62 -18.17 13.69
C GLN A 151 3.85 -18.98 14.15
N HIS A 152 4.74 -19.36 13.23
CA HIS A 152 6.00 -20.04 13.51
C HIS A 152 7.18 -19.06 13.64
N ALA A 153 6.93 -17.75 13.50
CA ALA A 153 7.95 -16.73 13.63
C ALA A 153 8.30 -16.50 15.11
N GLN A 154 9.59 -16.30 15.38
CA GLN A 154 10.08 -15.91 16.71
C GLN A 154 10.60 -14.47 16.66
N PRO A 155 10.28 -13.60 17.62
CA PRO A 155 10.89 -12.28 17.75
C PRO A 155 12.40 -12.38 18.04
N PRO A 156 13.24 -11.45 17.51
CA PRO A 156 12.88 -10.43 16.53
C PRO A 156 12.63 -11.04 15.14
N PHE A 157 11.55 -10.62 14.49
CA PHE A 157 11.13 -11.21 13.21
C PHE A 157 12.07 -10.91 12.03
N ARG A 158 12.87 -9.84 12.11
CA ARG A 158 13.82 -9.37 11.08
C ARG A 158 13.16 -8.98 9.74
N TYR A 159 11.89 -8.60 9.75
CA TYR A 159 11.19 -8.16 8.54
C TYR A 159 11.63 -6.78 8.06
N ASP A 160 12.28 -5.99 8.91
CA ASP A 160 12.93 -4.72 8.57
C ASP A 160 14.05 -4.87 7.53
N GLN A 161 14.63 -6.06 7.39
CA GLN A 161 15.68 -6.34 6.40
C GLN A 161 15.13 -6.71 5.03
N LEU A 162 13.83 -6.96 4.92
CA LEU A 162 13.20 -7.36 3.67
C LEU A 162 13.22 -6.21 2.66
N GLN A 163 13.19 -6.58 1.39
CA GLN A 163 12.98 -5.67 0.28
C GLN A 163 11.84 -6.20 -0.57
N VAL A 164 11.04 -5.28 -1.10
CA VAL A 164 9.90 -5.59 -1.96
C VAL A 164 10.10 -5.00 -3.34
N PHE A 165 9.44 -5.59 -4.34
CA PHE A 165 9.44 -5.02 -5.68
C PHE A 165 8.43 -3.88 -5.80
N SER A 166 8.84 -2.81 -6.47
CA SER A 166 7.98 -1.76 -7.00
C SER A 166 7.23 -2.27 -8.23
N ARG A 167 6.18 -1.56 -8.64
CA ARG A 167 5.46 -1.76 -9.91
C ARG A 167 6.38 -1.71 -11.13
N THR A 168 7.48 -0.96 -11.05
CA THR A 168 8.50 -0.86 -12.11
C THR A 168 9.55 -1.98 -12.06
N GLY A 169 9.46 -2.91 -11.10
CA GLY A 169 10.41 -3.99 -10.90
C GLY A 169 11.67 -3.60 -10.13
N ARG A 170 11.74 -2.37 -9.61
CA ARG A 170 12.84 -1.91 -8.74
C ARG A 170 12.67 -2.51 -7.34
N LEU A 171 13.78 -2.89 -6.69
CA LEU A 171 13.76 -3.27 -5.28
C LEU A 171 13.69 -2.03 -4.38
N ILE A 172 12.77 -2.05 -3.42
CA ILE A 172 12.51 -1.00 -2.44
C ILE A 172 12.79 -1.55 -1.05
N SER A 173 13.54 -0.79 -0.24
CA SER A 173 13.75 -1.10 1.17
C SER A 173 12.50 -0.78 2.00
N THR A 174 12.25 -1.53 3.09
CA THR A 174 11.17 -1.17 4.05
C THR A 174 11.38 0.17 4.76
N SER A 175 12.56 0.79 4.60
CA SER A 175 12.86 2.14 5.07
C SER A 175 12.38 3.26 4.13
N GLU A 176 12.15 2.95 2.85
CA GLU A 176 11.60 3.89 1.87
C GLU A 176 10.08 3.89 1.94
N ASP A 177 9.44 4.99 1.52
CA ASP A 177 8.00 5.02 1.37
C ASP A 177 7.57 4.34 0.08
N TYR A 178 6.55 3.50 0.20
CA TYR A 178 5.87 2.87 -0.92
C TYR A 178 4.42 2.54 -0.58
N TYR A 179 3.59 2.53 -1.61
CA TYR A 179 2.15 2.55 -1.49
C TYR A 179 1.52 1.29 -2.08
N ILE A 180 0.48 0.79 -1.41
CA ILE A 180 -0.42 -0.21 -1.98
C ILE A 180 -1.34 0.54 -2.95
N PRO A 181 -1.30 0.22 -4.26
CA PRO A 181 -2.19 0.83 -5.23
C PRO A 181 -3.64 0.56 -4.84
N ASN A 182 -4.45 1.61 -4.84
CA ASN A 182 -5.89 1.52 -4.66
C ASN A 182 -6.58 2.68 -5.37
N ASP A 183 -7.77 2.40 -5.91
CA ASP A 183 -8.54 3.33 -6.74
C ASP A 183 -9.62 4.07 -5.92
N GLU A 184 -9.49 4.09 -4.59
CA GLU A 184 -10.36 4.89 -3.73
C GLU A 184 -10.20 6.38 -4.07
N PRO A 185 -11.23 7.23 -3.90
CA PRO A 185 -11.16 8.64 -4.31
C PRO A 185 -9.97 9.43 -3.75
N MET A 186 -9.56 9.13 -2.52
CA MET A 186 -8.38 9.71 -1.83
C MET A 186 -7.19 8.74 -1.75
N GLY A 187 -7.23 7.70 -2.58
CA GLY A 187 -6.17 6.72 -2.72
C GLY A 187 -4.95 7.29 -3.42
N PRO A 188 -3.74 6.80 -3.13
CA PRO A 188 -2.50 7.18 -3.80
C PRO A 188 -2.58 7.10 -5.33
N THR A 189 -3.26 6.09 -5.90
CA THR A 189 -3.40 5.99 -7.35
C THR A 189 -4.20 7.18 -7.90
N LYS A 190 -5.33 7.53 -7.28
CA LYS A 190 -6.22 8.60 -7.74
C LYS A 190 -5.69 10.00 -7.51
N LEU A 191 -4.97 10.20 -6.41
CA LEU A 191 -4.35 11.48 -6.12
C LEU A 191 -3.15 11.76 -7.04
N LEU A 192 -2.38 10.73 -7.43
CA LEU A 192 -1.13 10.91 -8.17
C LEU A 192 -1.23 10.57 -9.67
N GLU A 193 -2.37 10.07 -10.16
CA GLU A 193 -2.55 9.82 -11.59
C GLU A 193 -2.55 11.13 -12.40
N PRO A 194 -1.99 11.12 -13.62
CA PRO A 194 -2.13 12.24 -14.54
C PRO A 194 -3.58 12.40 -14.96
N THR A 195 -4.00 13.63 -15.25
CA THR A 195 -5.35 13.94 -15.71
C THR A 195 -5.31 14.50 -17.13
N LEU A 196 -6.46 14.40 -17.83
CA LEU A 196 -6.57 14.97 -19.18
C LEU A 196 -6.64 16.50 -19.09
N PRO A 197 -6.12 17.25 -20.09
CA PRO A 197 -6.29 18.69 -20.15
C PRO A 197 -7.77 19.10 -20.22
N GLY A 198 -8.11 20.20 -19.55
CA GLY A 198 -9.49 20.66 -19.42
C GLY A 198 -9.58 21.97 -18.63
N PRO A 199 -10.81 22.51 -18.48
CA PRO A 199 -11.03 23.83 -17.87
C PRO A 199 -11.13 23.79 -16.33
N ASN A 200 -11.18 22.61 -15.70
CA ASN A 200 -11.40 22.49 -14.27
C ASN A 200 -10.08 22.47 -13.49
N PRO A 201 -10.09 22.90 -12.22
CA PRO A 201 -8.95 22.71 -11.33
C PRO A 201 -8.54 21.23 -11.26
N GLY A 202 -7.25 20.96 -11.42
CA GLY A 202 -6.69 19.61 -11.47
C GLY A 202 -6.69 18.94 -12.84
N ASP A 203 -7.27 19.56 -13.87
CA ASP A 203 -7.15 19.08 -15.25
C ASP A 203 -5.72 19.35 -15.79
N GLY A 204 -5.17 18.41 -16.56
CA GLY A 204 -3.82 18.49 -17.12
C GLY A 204 -2.68 18.19 -16.15
N ALA A 205 -2.97 17.65 -14.96
CA ALA A 205 -1.98 17.27 -13.97
C ALA A 205 -0.96 16.28 -14.55
N SER A 206 0.33 16.50 -14.30
CA SER A 206 1.41 15.70 -14.91
C SER A 206 1.47 14.25 -14.41
N GLY A 207 0.84 13.98 -13.27
CA GLY A 207 1.10 12.78 -12.48
C GLY A 207 2.34 12.95 -11.60
N TYR A 208 2.42 12.17 -10.53
CA TYR A 208 3.57 12.13 -9.62
C TYR A 208 4.06 10.70 -9.44
N GLU A 209 5.34 10.47 -9.70
CA GLU A 209 5.91 9.12 -9.59
C GLU A 209 6.25 8.77 -8.15
N VAL A 210 5.59 7.74 -7.63
CA VAL A 210 5.92 7.10 -6.35
C VAL A 210 6.13 5.61 -6.52
N ASN A 211 6.76 5.03 -5.51
CA ASN A 211 6.91 3.58 -5.41
C ASN A 211 5.57 2.92 -5.09
N PHE A 212 4.92 2.32 -6.09
CA PHE A 212 3.79 1.42 -5.86
C PHE A 212 4.27 -0.01 -5.65
N LEU A 213 3.65 -0.76 -4.74
CA LEU A 213 3.94 -2.17 -4.51
C LEU A 213 3.61 -3.00 -5.77
N HIS A 214 4.51 -3.93 -6.15
CA HIS A 214 4.33 -4.77 -7.34
C HIS A 214 3.09 -5.69 -7.23
N GLN A 215 2.44 -5.97 -8.36
CA GLN A 215 1.21 -6.79 -8.41
C GLN A 215 1.40 -8.22 -7.89
N CYS A 216 2.62 -8.77 -7.94
CA CYS A 216 2.92 -10.10 -7.39
C CYS A 216 2.60 -10.26 -5.89
N TYR A 217 2.47 -9.16 -5.14
CA TYR A 217 2.05 -9.17 -3.74
C TYR A 217 0.54 -8.98 -3.56
N LEU A 218 -0.18 -8.57 -4.59
CA LEU A 218 -1.58 -8.15 -4.52
C LEU A 218 -2.50 -9.13 -5.24
N ASP A 219 -2.02 -9.72 -6.34
CA ASP A 219 -2.69 -10.79 -7.06
C ASP A 219 -2.79 -12.03 -6.16
N ASP A 220 -3.96 -12.67 -6.14
CA ASP A 220 -4.24 -13.88 -5.34
C ASP A 220 -3.73 -13.77 -3.88
N PRO A 221 -4.33 -12.87 -3.07
CA PRO A 221 -3.87 -12.64 -1.71
C PRO A 221 -4.02 -13.92 -0.88
N PRO A 222 -2.99 -14.32 -0.12
CA PRO A 222 -3.04 -15.55 0.67
C PRO A 222 -4.15 -15.51 1.72
N GLU A 223 -4.82 -16.65 1.91
CA GLU A 223 -5.76 -16.83 3.01
C GLU A 223 -5.09 -16.57 4.36
N ARG A 224 -5.92 -16.11 5.30
CA ARG A 224 -5.49 -15.76 6.64
C ARG A 224 -5.01 -17.03 7.39
N PRO A 225 -3.81 -17.04 7.98
CA PRO A 225 -3.25 -18.25 8.61
C PRO A 225 -4.06 -18.79 9.78
N SER A 226 -4.69 -17.89 10.54
CA SER A 226 -5.58 -18.20 11.67
C SER A 226 -6.52 -17.02 11.92
N GLU A 227 -7.67 -17.24 12.57
CA GLU A 227 -8.66 -16.18 12.82
C GLU A 227 -8.07 -14.94 13.53
N ASN A 228 -7.12 -15.17 14.44
CA ASN A 228 -6.43 -14.11 15.19
C ASN A 228 -5.29 -13.43 14.41
N SER A 229 -4.93 -13.92 13.22
CA SER A 229 -3.86 -13.33 12.42
C SER A 229 -4.31 -12.03 11.76
N ARG A 230 -3.36 -11.13 11.46
CA ARG A 230 -3.65 -9.97 10.59
C ARG A 230 -4.09 -10.45 9.21
N SER A 231 -4.97 -9.69 8.56
CA SER A 231 -5.22 -9.89 7.12
C SER A 231 -3.93 -9.66 6.33
N TRP A 232 -3.83 -10.21 5.13
CA TRP A 232 -2.64 -10.06 4.28
C TRP A 232 -2.23 -8.58 4.12
N VAL A 233 -3.17 -7.71 3.78
CA VAL A 233 -2.87 -6.29 3.60
C VAL A 233 -2.49 -5.61 4.92
N SER A 234 -3.18 -5.91 6.03
CA SER A 234 -2.79 -5.37 7.34
C SER A 234 -1.39 -5.85 7.76
N TRP A 235 -1.02 -7.07 7.38
CA TRP A 235 0.31 -7.62 7.64
C TRP A 235 1.38 -6.91 6.81
N LEU A 236 1.16 -6.65 5.52
CA LEU A 236 2.06 -5.85 4.68
C LEU A 236 2.26 -4.44 5.26
N MET A 237 1.17 -3.79 5.66
CA MET A 237 1.23 -2.45 6.25
C MET A 237 2.01 -2.43 7.56
N PHE A 238 1.77 -3.41 8.43
CA PHE A 238 2.38 -3.43 9.76
C PHE A 238 3.84 -3.90 9.74
N HIS A 239 4.14 -4.99 9.03
CA HIS A 239 5.46 -5.61 9.07
C HIS A 239 6.40 -5.14 7.97
N LEU A 240 5.87 -4.78 6.80
CA LEU A 240 6.69 -4.26 5.70
C LEU A 240 6.60 -2.73 5.59
N ARG A 241 5.73 -2.06 6.36
CA ARG A 241 5.57 -0.60 6.36
C ARG A 241 4.99 -0.03 5.05
N SER A 242 4.32 -0.88 4.25
CA SER A 242 3.59 -0.41 3.07
C SER A 242 2.44 0.52 3.48
N ARG A 243 2.20 1.59 2.71
CA ARG A 243 1.17 2.58 3.03
C ARG A 243 -0.06 2.42 2.14
N ARG A 244 -1.25 2.68 2.67
CA ARG A 244 -2.48 2.75 1.85
C ARG A 244 -2.88 4.18 1.47
N ASN A 245 -2.42 5.16 2.25
CA ASN A 245 -2.72 6.56 2.06
C ASN A 245 -1.41 7.32 1.87
N LEU A 246 -1.44 8.39 1.08
CA LEU A 246 -0.32 9.32 0.97
C LEU A 246 -0.04 9.96 2.33
N ARG A 247 1.22 10.28 2.58
CA ARG A 247 1.59 11.09 3.74
C ARG A 247 1.16 12.52 3.49
N LEU A 248 0.68 13.19 4.54
CA LEU A 248 0.55 14.64 4.55
C LEU A 248 1.88 15.32 4.96
N THR A 249 2.64 14.66 5.82
CA THR A 249 3.89 15.16 6.41
C THR A 249 5.10 14.35 5.94
N SER A 250 6.27 14.99 5.86
CA SER A 250 7.53 14.32 5.51
C SER A 250 7.85 13.19 6.51
N PRO A 251 8.69 12.21 6.14
CA PRO A 251 9.15 11.18 7.07
C PRO A 251 9.84 11.71 8.34
N GLN A 252 10.42 12.91 8.24
CA GLN A 252 11.09 13.62 9.32
C GLN A 252 10.14 14.51 10.13
N HIS A 253 8.90 14.68 9.68
CA HIS A 253 7.87 15.51 10.32
C HIS A 253 8.25 16.98 10.46
N ASP A 254 9.05 17.50 9.53
CA ASP A 254 9.60 18.87 9.52
C ASP A 254 8.99 19.76 8.42
N ARG A 255 8.29 19.17 7.45
CA ARG A 255 7.55 19.84 6.38
C ARG A 255 6.39 18.98 5.89
N ILE A 256 5.54 19.53 5.03
CA ILE A 256 4.59 18.72 4.27
C ILE A 256 5.34 17.77 3.33
N SER A 257 4.75 16.62 3.02
CA SER A 257 5.37 15.64 2.14
C SER A 257 5.44 16.14 0.69
N GLU A 258 6.34 15.57 -0.12
CA GLU A 258 6.41 15.91 -1.55
C GLU A 258 5.12 15.49 -2.28
N GLU A 259 4.46 14.43 -1.82
CA GLU A 259 3.15 14.03 -2.33
C GLU A 259 2.07 15.05 -1.97
N ALA A 260 2.12 15.67 -0.78
CA ALA A 260 1.19 16.72 -0.40
C ALA A 260 1.45 18.02 -1.17
N GLU A 261 2.72 18.37 -1.41
CA GLU A 261 3.11 19.49 -2.29
C GLU A 261 2.55 19.31 -3.70
N TYR A 262 2.70 18.10 -4.26
CA TYR A 262 2.10 17.76 -5.57
C TYR A 262 0.57 17.90 -5.55
N VAL A 263 -0.12 17.32 -4.56
CA VAL A 263 -1.59 17.40 -4.51
C VAL A 263 -2.05 18.84 -4.35
N SER A 264 -1.35 19.66 -3.57
CA SER A 264 -1.66 21.10 -3.42
C SER A 264 -1.50 21.87 -4.74
N GLY A 265 -0.42 21.63 -5.48
CA GLY A 265 -0.10 22.39 -6.70
C GLY A 265 -0.83 21.90 -7.96
N GLU A 266 -0.92 20.58 -8.14
CA GLU A 266 -1.40 19.98 -9.39
C GLU A 266 -2.82 19.41 -9.25
N ARG A 267 -3.28 19.12 -8.03
CA ARG A 267 -4.61 18.53 -7.75
C ARG A 267 -5.39 19.31 -6.67
N PRO A 268 -5.50 20.65 -6.79
CA PRO A 268 -6.07 21.49 -5.75
C PRO A 268 -7.54 21.16 -5.43
N GLU A 269 -8.28 20.57 -6.37
CA GLU A 269 -9.65 20.08 -6.20
C GLU A 269 -9.77 18.90 -5.24
N LYS A 270 -8.65 18.22 -4.95
CA LYS A 270 -8.58 17.11 -4.01
C LYS A 270 -7.92 17.50 -2.69
N PHE A 271 -7.22 18.64 -2.63
CA PHE A 271 -6.32 18.95 -1.53
C PHE A 271 -7.02 19.07 -0.17
N ALA A 272 -8.12 19.84 -0.07
CA ALA A 272 -8.84 20.00 1.20
C ALA A 272 -9.37 18.66 1.74
N GLU A 273 -9.94 17.83 0.87
CA GLU A 273 -10.44 16.50 1.22
C GLU A 273 -9.29 15.55 1.59
N PHE A 274 -8.17 15.61 0.88
CA PHE A 274 -6.95 14.87 1.21
C PHE A 274 -6.47 15.21 2.63
N VAL A 275 -6.29 16.49 2.95
CA VAL A 275 -5.90 16.95 4.29
C VAL A 275 -6.89 16.42 5.35
N ARG A 276 -8.19 16.57 5.11
CA ARG A 276 -9.24 16.07 6.00
C ARG A 276 -9.11 14.58 6.28
N THR A 277 -8.88 13.75 5.26
CA THR A 277 -8.73 12.29 5.44
C THR A 277 -7.47 11.89 6.20
N ARG A 278 -6.43 12.73 6.17
CA ARG A 278 -5.17 12.51 6.90
C ARG A 278 -5.15 13.16 8.28
N TRP A 279 -6.12 14.02 8.58
CA TRP A 279 -6.13 14.85 9.79
C TRP A 279 -6.01 14.06 11.09
N ARG A 280 -6.74 12.93 11.18
CA ARG A 280 -6.71 12.07 12.38
C ARG A 280 -5.31 11.55 12.70
N ASP A 281 -4.53 11.23 11.66
CA ASP A 281 -3.24 10.56 11.83
C ASP A 281 -2.08 11.58 11.88
N GLU A 282 -2.20 12.71 11.19
CA GLU A 282 -1.09 13.63 10.93
C GLU A 282 -1.38 15.09 11.32
N GLY A 283 -2.62 15.45 11.67
CA GLY A 283 -3.01 16.83 11.97
C GLY A 283 -2.31 17.42 13.20
N SER A 284 -2.08 16.62 14.24
CA SER A 284 -1.33 17.07 15.43
C SER A 284 0.13 17.37 15.14
N ILE A 285 0.75 16.61 14.23
CA ILE A 285 2.12 16.84 13.75
C ILE A 285 2.16 18.11 12.92
N LEU A 286 1.19 18.26 12.02
CA LEU A 286 1.07 19.43 11.16
C LEU A 286 0.98 20.72 11.99
N VAL A 287 0.01 20.82 12.89
CA VAL A 287 -0.19 22.03 13.70
C VAL A 287 0.93 22.23 14.72
N GLY A 288 1.37 21.15 15.38
CA GLY A 288 2.31 21.24 16.50
C GLY A 288 3.79 21.36 16.11
N THR A 289 4.19 20.87 14.93
CA THR A 289 5.61 20.83 14.52
C THR A 289 5.88 21.63 13.24
N ILE A 290 5.03 21.47 12.22
CA ILE A 290 5.24 22.11 10.92
C ILE A 290 4.68 23.55 10.90
N GLY A 291 3.53 23.75 11.55
CA GLY A 291 2.74 24.97 11.53
C GLY A 291 1.59 24.91 10.52
N GLU A 292 0.43 25.42 10.91
CA GLU A 292 -0.80 25.46 10.08
C GLU A 292 -0.63 26.23 8.77
N ASN A 293 0.23 27.25 8.77
CA ASN A 293 0.54 28.06 7.57
C ASN A 293 1.09 27.22 6.41
N ALA A 294 1.70 26.05 6.68
CA ALA A 294 2.22 25.18 5.63
C ALA A 294 1.13 24.61 4.70
N ILE A 295 -0.14 24.61 5.12
CA ILE A 295 -1.26 24.21 4.27
C ILE A 295 -2.33 25.29 4.13
N ASN A 296 -2.40 26.26 5.03
CA ASN A 296 -3.40 27.31 4.93
C ASN A 296 -3.24 28.09 3.62
N ASP A 297 -2.00 28.38 3.19
CA ASP A 297 -1.72 29.11 1.95
C ASP A 297 -2.02 28.32 0.66
N ALA A 298 -2.39 27.04 0.77
CA ALA A 298 -2.70 26.21 -0.39
C ALA A 298 -3.96 26.72 -1.10
N SER A 299 -3.87 26.87 -2.42
CA SER A 299 -4.98 27.31 -3.25
C SER A 299 -5.99 26.16 -3.46
N VAL A 300 -7.24 26.38 -3.09
CA VAL A 300 -8.33 25.41 -3.20
C VAL A 300 -9.52 26.02 -3.93
N PRO A 301 -10.29 25.23 -4.70
CA PRO A 301 -11.40 25.76 -5.46
C PRO A 301 -12.60 26.10 -4.58
N CYS A 302 -13.23 27.23 -4.89
CA CYS A 302 -14.52 27.61 -4.36
C CYS A 302 -15.67 27.07 -5.24
N ILE A 303 -16.90 27.09 -4.71
CA ILE A 303 -18.09 26.59 -5.43
C ILE A 303 -18.28 27.33 -6.76
N ASP A 304 -18.05 28.64 -6.78
CA ASP A 304 -18.23 29.50 -7.95
C ASP A 304 -17.14 29.37 -9.03
N GLY A 305 -16.08 28.59 -8.77
CA GLY A 305 -14.97 28.36 -9.71
C GLY A 305 -13.77 29.25 -9.50
N THR A 306 -13.83 30.20 -8.57
CA THR A 306 -12.63 30.91 -8.12
C THR A 306 -11.75 30.00 -7.27
N MET A 307 -10.53 30.45 -7.01
CA MET A 307 -9.55 29.78 -6.17
C MET A 307 -9.22 30.70 -5.01
N ASP A 308 -9.17 30.17 -3.80
CA ASP A 308 -8.79 30.92 -2.59
C ASP A 308 -7.87 30.06 -1.71
N SER A 309 -7.26 30.68 -0.71
CA SER A 309 -6.43 30.05 0.31
C SER A 309 -7.28 29.13 1.19
N LEU A 310 -6.80 27.92 1.50
CA LEU A 310 -7.47 26.99 2.42
C LEU A 310 -7.72 27.63 3.80
N GLY A 311 -6.87 28.57 4.20
CA GLY A 311 -7.05 29.35 5.42
C GLY A 311 -8.23 30.34 5.39
N ASN A 312 -8.75 30.69 4.21
CA ASN A 312 -9.76 31.75 4.01
C ASN A 312 -11.12 31.22 3.52
N VAL A 313 -11.26 29.91 3.31
CA VAL A 313 -12.51 29.32 2.80
C VAL A 313 -13.41 28.81 3.92
N TYR A 314 -14.72 28.77 3.66
CA TYR A 314 -15.73 28.26 4.58
C TYR A 314 -16.47 27.05 4.04
N LEU A 315 -16.87 26.14 4.94
CA LEU A 315 -17.70 25.01 4.56
C LEU A 315 -19.10 25.46 4.18
N PRO A 316 -19.66 24.97 3.05
CA PRO A 316 -20.97 25.35 2.52
C PRO A 316 -22.15 24.76 3.30
N THR A 317 -22.19 24.94 4.62
CA THR A 317 -23.26 24.38 5.47
C THR A 317 -24.57 25.16 5.30
N PRO A 318 -25.75 24.51 5.40
CA PRO A 318 -27.03 25.21 5.28
C PRO A 318 -27.22 26.38 6.26
N PRO A 319 -26.81 26.31 7.54
CA PRO A 319 -26.89 27.46 8.46
C PRO A 319 -26.05 28.65 7.99
N LEU A 320 -24.80 28.43 7.60
CA LEU A 320 -23.89 29.50 7.16
C LEU A 320 -24.36 30.12 5.84
N LYS A 321 -24.76 29.30 4.87
CA LYS A 321 -25.34 29.78 3.60
C LYS A 321 -26.57 30.65 3.83
N ARG A 322 -27.48 30.24 4.73
CA ARG A 322 -28.67 31.03 5.06
C ARG A 322 -28.33 32.37 5.70
N LEU A 323 -27.33 32.41 6.59
CA LEU A 323 -26.89 33.65 7.22
C LEU A 323 -26.23 34.58 6.20
N CYS A 324 -25.33 34.05 5.38
CA CYS A 324 -24.66 34.76 4.29
C CYS A 324 -25.67 35.35 3.29
N ALA A 325 -26.65 34.57 2.83
CA ALA A 325 -27.68 34.99 1.87
C ALA A 325 -28.61 36.12 2.38
N ARG A 326 -28.64 36.39 3.69
CA ARG A 326 -29.35 37.58 4.22
C ARG A 326 -28.66 38.87 3.79
N PHE A 327 -27.34 38.84 3.66
CA PHE A 327 -26.51 40.02 3.50
C PHE A 327 -25.84 40.09 2.13
N LEU A 328 -25.36 38.98 1.58
CA LEU A 328 -24.78 38.92 0.24
C LEU A 328 -25.85 38.60 -0.83
N ARG A 329 -25.66 39.10 -2.04
CA ARG A 329 -26.54 38.98 -3.22
C ARG A 329 -25.81 38.24 -4.35
N GLU A 330 -26.57 37.89 -5.39
CA GLU A 330 -26.02 37.24 -6.57
C GLU A 330 -24.96 38.14 -7.23
N GLY A 331 -23.79 37.58 -7.51
CA GLY A 331 -22.62 38.31 -8.02
C GLY A 331 -21.65 38.80 -6.94
N GLU A 332 -22.03 38.78 -5.67
CA GLU A 332 -21.12 39.06 -4.56
C GLU A 332 -20.46 37.78 -4.07
N PHE A 333 -19.14 37.75 -4.17
CA PHE A 333 -18.35 36.58 -3.85
C PHE A 333 -18.36 36.26 -2.35
N PHE A 334 -18.37 34.97 -2.04
CA PHE A 334 -18.01 34.44 -0.72
C PHE A 334 -17.26 33.11 -0.91
N PRO A 335 -16.16 32.87 -0.16
CA PRO A 335 -15.23 31.78 -0.43
C PRO A 335 -15.74 30.43 0.10
N TRP A 336 -16.84 29.94 -0.46
CA TRP A 336 -17.37 28.62 -0.13
C TRP A 336 -16.47 27.53 -0.69
N LEU A 337 -15.86 26.73 0.16
CA LEU A 337 -15.05 25.59 -0.26
C LEU A 337 -15.89 24.64 -1.13
N ARG A 338 -15.34 24.24 -2.28
CA ARG A 338 -15.95 23.25 -3.17
C ARG A 338 -15.80 21.85 -2.58
N VAL A 339 -16.91 21.31 -2.07
CA VAL A 339 -17.00 19.95 -1.53
C VAL A 339 -18.28 19.27 -2.01
N GLU A 340 -18.35 17.95 -1.89
CA GLU A 340 -19.58 17.20 -2.16
C GLU A 340 -20.66 17.57 -1.12
N GLU A 341 -21.85 17.94 -1.62
CA GLU A 341 -23.01 18.23 -0.77
C GLU A 341 -23.90 16.99 -0.62
N PRO A 342 -24.50 16.75 0.58
CA PRO A 342 -24.47 17.61 1.76
C PRO A 342 -23.20 17.45 2.62
N VAL A 343 -22.69 18.57 3.15
CA VAL A 343 -21.52 18.59 4.02
C VAL A 343 -21.82 17.94 5.37
N GLN A 344 -21.04 16.92 5.73
CA GLN A 344 -21.07 16.31 7.05
C GLN A 344 -20.08 17.01 7.98
N VAL A 345 -20.55 18.04 8.69
CA VAL A 345 -19.71 18.93 9.52
C VAL A 345 -18.82 18.16 10.51
N GLN A 346 -19.31 17.08 11.11
CA GLN A 346 -18.56 16.25 12.06
C GLN A 346 -17.29 15.62 11.47
N GLN A 347 -17.24 15.46 10.14
CA GLN A 347 -16.06 14.93 9.45
C GLN A 347 -14.97 15.99 9.23
N TRP A 348 -15.31 17.28 9.35
CA TRP A 348 -14.43 18.42 9.12
C TRP A 348 -14.09 19.16 10.41
N GLU A 349 -14.91 19.06 11.45
CA GLU A 349 -14.72 19.69 12.77
C GLU A 349 -13.28 19.58 13.29
N PRO A 350 -12.63 18.39 13.35
CA PRO A 350 -11.26 18.31 13.86
C PRO A 350 -10.24 19.13 13.07
N MET A 351 -10.42 19.22 11.75
CA MET A 351 -9.57 20.01 10.86
C MET A 351 -9.86 21.50 11.00
N ALA A 352 -11.14 21.87 11.03
CA ALA A 352 -11.58 23.24 11.22
C ALA A 352 -11.08 23.83 12.54
N GLU A 353 -11.19 23.09 13.64
CA GLU A 353 -10.68 23.50 14.95
C GLU A 353 -9.16 23.65 14.95
N GLY A 354 -8.45 22.69 14.35
CA GLY A 354 -7.00 22.67 14.36
C GLY A 354 -6.35 23.72 13.45
N LEU A 355 -6.98 24.07 12.33
CA LEU A 355 -6.52 25.14 11.43
C LEU A 355 -7.15 26.50 11.72
N ARG A 356 -8.16 26.55 12.59
CA ARG A 356 -8.95 27.75 12.91
C ARG A 356 -9.56 28.39 11.66
N THR A 357 -9.97 27.56 10.72
CA THR A 357 -10.60 27.94 9.45
C THR A 357 -11.75 26.99 9.13
N LEU A 358 -12.37 27.08 7.95
CA LEU A 358 -13.51 26.29 7.48
C LEU A 358 -14.85 26.53 8.21
N LEU A 359 -14.81 26.75 9.51
CA LEU A 359 -15.95 27.07 10.36
C LEU A 359 -15.64 28.34 11.14
N PRO A 360 -16.60 29.28 11.27
CA PRO A 360 -16.38 30.46 12.07
C PRO A 360 -16.30 30.11 13.56
N ALA A 361 -15.45 30.82 14.30
CA ALA A 361 -15.35 30.66 15.75
C ALA A 361 -16.61 31.15 16.50
N SER A 362 -17.33 32.12 15.90
CA SER A 362 -18.60 32.61 16.42
C SER A 362 -19.46 33.26 15.32
N ASP A 363 -20.74 33.49 15.62
CA ASP A 363 -21.63 34.27 14.75
C ASP A 363 -21.13 35.70 14.53
N LEU A 364 -20.40 36.28 15.50
CA LEU A 364 -19.78 37.60 15.38
C LEU A 364 -18.63 37.55 14.37
N ASP A 365 -17.71 36.60 14.51
CA ASP A 365 -16.57 36.46 13.61
C ASP A 365 -17.06 36.23 12.17
N PHE A 366 -18.08 35.37 11.98
CA PHE A 366 -18.67 35.16 10.65
C PHE A 366 -19.35 36.41 10.07
N ALA A 367 -19.98 37.23 10.91
CA ALA A 367 -20.62 38.47 10.45
C ALA A 367 -19.59 39.52 10.01
N LEU A 368 -18.41 39.55 10.65
CA LEU A 368 -17.30 40.42 10.25
C LEU A 368 -16.72 39.98 8.90
N GLU A 369 -16.58 38.68 8.68
CA GLU A 369 -16.14 38.11 7.40
C GLU A 369 -17.13 38.46 6.27
N ILE A 370 -18.43 38.29 6.52
CA ILE A 370 -19.47 38.73 5.56
C ILE A 370 -19.34 40.23 5.25
N LEU A 371 -19.07 41.06 6.25
CA LEU A 371 -18.90 42.50 6.05
C LEU A 371 -17.68 42.79 5.17
N GLU A 372 -16.57 42.09 5.39
CA GLU A 372 -15.37 42.22 4.58
C GLU A 372 -15.64 41.88 3.10
N TYR A 373 -16.23 40.72 2.83
CA TYR A 373 -16.57 40.32 1.46
C TYR A 373 -17.61 41.25 0.81
N LEU A 374 -18.56 41.78 1.59
CA LEU A 374 -19.52 42.78 1.10
C LEU A 374 -18.79 44.06 0.65
N VAL A 375 -17.84 44.55 1.44
CA VAL A 375 -17.04 45.74 1.11
C VAL A 375 -16.15 45.48 -0.09
N GLN A 376 -15.51 44.31 -0.18
CA GLN A 376 -14.68 43.94 -1.33
C GLN A 376 -15.49 43.87 -2.63
N ALA A 377 -16.72 43.34 -2.57
CA ALA A 377 -17.61 43.25 -3.73
C ALA A 377 -18.21 44.60 -4.15
N ASN A 378 -18.27 45.60 -3.24
CA ASN A 378 -18.92 46.89 -3.47
C ASN A 378 -17.98 48.05 -3.13
N GLN A 379 -17.10 48.41 -4.07
CA GLN A 379 -16.11 49.48 -3.84
C GLN A 379 -16.74 50.87 -3.77
N LEU A 380 -17.88 51.08 -4.46
CA LEU A 380 -18.61 52.34 -4.45
C LEU A 380 -19.97 52.17 -3.79
N ALA A 381 -20.42 53.19 -3.07
CA ALA A 381 -21.69 53.15 -2.35
C ALA A 381 -22.92 52.92 -3.25
N HIS A 382 -22.82 53.23 -4.55
CA HIS A 382 -23.90 53.01 -5.52
C HIS A 382 -23.93 51.60 -6.10
N ASP A 383 -22.89 50.79 -5.88
CA ASP A 383 -22.84 49.37 -6.27
C ASP A 383 -23.75 48.54 -5.35
N ILE A 384 -23.94 49.01 -4.11
CA ILE A 384 -24.72 48.34 -3.09
C ILE A 384 -26.21 48.39 -3.46
N SER A 385 -26.73 47.27 -3.97
CA SER A 385 -28.16 47.02 -4.01
C SER A 385 -28.74 46.92 -2.59
N GLU A 386 -29.94 47.44 -2.36
CA GLU A 386 -30.63 47.35 -1.05
C GLU A 386 -29.74 47.76 0.16
N PRO A 387 -29.34 49.05 0.30
CA PRO A 387 -28.42 49.50 1.35
C PRO A 387 -28.85 49.12 2.78
N GLU A 388 -30.14 48.86 2.97
CA GLU A 388 -30.76 48.41 4.21
C GLU A 388 -30.14 47.10 4.74
N ARG A 389 -29.64 46.23 3.86
CA ARG A 389 -28.97 44.97 4.26
C ARG A 389 -27.65 45.23 4.99
N VAL A 390 -26.91 46.28 4.62
CA VAL A 390 -25.67 46.68 5.29
C VAL A 390 -26.00 47.19 6.69
N TYR A 391 -27.04 48.01 6.82
CA TYR A 391 -27.52 48.46 8.12
C TYR A 391 -28.00 47.29 8.99
N ASN A 392 -28.67 46.30 8.41
CA ASN A 392 -29.08 45.09 9.10
C ASN A 392 -27.89 44.22 9.53
N LEU A 393 -26.79 44.22 8.77
CA LEU A 393 -25.55 43.53 9.15
C LEU A 393 -24.90 44.22 10.36
N TYR A 394 -24.79 45.55 10.36
CA TYR A 394 -24.30 46.29 11.54
C TYR A 394 -25.18 46.06 12.78
N LYS A 395 -26.51 46.02 12.63
CA LYS A 395 -27.43 45.65 13.71
C LYS A 395 -27.18 44.24 14.22
N PHE A 396 -26.94 43.29 13.32
CA PHE A 396 -26.65 41.92 13.67
C PHE A 396 -25.32 41.82 14.44
N ILE A 397 -24.25 42.46 13.95
CA ILE A 397 -22.95 42.56 14.63
C ILE A 397 -23.12 43.17 16.03
N GLN A 398 -23.83 44.30 16.14
CA GLN A 398 -24.08 44.95 17.43
C GLN A 398 -24.85 44.04 18.41
N ALA A 399 -25.84 43.29 17.91
CA ALA A 399 -26.57 42.33 18.73
C ALA A 399 -25.66 41.19 19.21
N GLN A 400 -24.79 40.66 18.34
CA GLN A 400 -23.83 39.61 18.72
C GLN A 400 -22.82 40.10 19.77
N VAL A 401 -22.33 41.34 19.66
CA VAL A 401 -21.46 41.96 20.68
C VAL A 401 -22.17 42.09 22.03
N GLN A 402 -23.46 42.40 22.05
CA GLN A 402 -24.27 42.51 23.27
C GLN A 402 -24.57 41.16 23.92
N LEU A 403 -24.70 40.11 23.10
CA LEU A 403 -25.00 38.75 23.54
C LEU A 403 -23.74 37.94 23.89
N SER A 404 -22.55 38.45 23.57
CA SER A 404 -21.28 37.80 23.86
C SER A 404 -21.00 37.70 25.36
N ASP A 405 -20.42 36.57 25.77
CA ASP A 405 -19.96 36.35 27.14
C ASP A 405 -18.80 37.30 27.54
N ASP A 406 -18.09 37.86 26.56
CA ASP A 406 -17.08 38.91 26.74
C ASP A 406 -17.36 40.12 25.81
N PRO A 407 -18.21 41.06 26.25
CA PRO A 407 -18.56 42.24 25.46
C PRO A 407 -17.40 43.20 25.23
N GLU A 408 -16.36 43.22 26.08
CA GLU A 408 -15.21 44.12 25.91
C GLU A 408 -14.32 43.63 24.77
N SER A 409 -13.89 42.37 24.81
CA SER A 409 -13.13 41.74 23.72
C SER A 409 -13.89 41.78 22.39
N SER A 410 -15.20 41.53 22.43
CA SER A 410 -16.05 41.58 21.23
C SER A 410 -16.16 42.99 20.65
N ARG A 411 -16.14 44.05 21.48
CA ARG A 411 -16.11 45.43 21.00
C ARG A 411 -14.77 45.78 20.38
N ASP A 412 -13.69 45.30 20.96
CA ASP A 412 -12.35 45.57 20.44
C ASP A 412 -12.10 44.85 19.11
N LYS A 413 -12.69 43.68 18.87
CA LYS A 413 -12.69 43.02 17.54
C LYS A 413 -13.39 43.82 16.44
N VAL A 414 -14.40 44.62 16.78
CA VAL A 414 -15.24 45.37 15.83
C VAL A 414 -14.66 46.76 15.53
N ARG A 415 -13.78 47.28 16.40
CA ARG A 415 -13.12 48.59 16.27
C ARG A 415 -11.88 48.48 15.39
#